data_AF-A0A098YQJ3-F1
#
_entry.id   AF-A0A098YQJ3-F1
#
_cell.length_a   1.000
_cell.length_b   1.000
_cell.length_c   1.000
_cell.angle_alpha   90.00
_cell.angle_beta   90.00
_cell.angle_gamma   90.00
#
_symmetry.space_group_name_H-M   'P 1'
#
loop_
_entity.id
_entity.type
_entity.pdbx_description
1 polymer ?
#
loop_
_entity_poly.entity_id
_entity_poly.type
_entity_poly.pdbx_seq_one_letter_code
_entity_poly.pdbx_strand_id
1 'polypeptide(L)'
;MKVKIKHNYILTCCVGVLALICVLSIYSPIAFSNQQTERETSVKHYLVQIRLAEEKYRAKTGSYTASFDSLIQYGYLADSLQFIPFTNRQKFELETSMQLSPSGKQIPLMECRAKYTDFLQGLNKSFVQELIENELSAGRYPGLKIGDLQTPNNNAGNWE
;
A
#
# COMPACT_ATOMS: atom_id res chain seq x y z
N MET A 1 -10.11 -13.86 58.20
CA MET A 1 -9.20 -14.94 57.76
C MET A 1 -7.95 -14.28 57.17
N LYS A 2 -6.77 -14.38 57.79
CA LYS A 2 -5.53 -13.72 57.31
C LYS A 2 -4.81 -14.64 56.31
N VAL A 3 -4.86 -14.32 55.02
CA VAL A 3 -4.13 -15.08 53.99
C VAL A 3 -2.63 -14.78 54.13
N LYS A 4 -1.83 -15.75 54.60
CA LYS A 4 -0.36 -15.64 54.61
C LYS A 4 0.16 -15.93 53.21
N ILE A 5 0.21 -14.92 52.35
CA ILE A 5 0.80 -15.03 51.02
C ILE A 5 2.31 -15.18 51.19
N LYS A 6 2.88 -16.34 50.82
CA LYS A 6 4.34 -16.52 50.79
C LYS A 6 4.91 -15.75 49.59
N HIS A 7 6.03 -15.06 49.78
CA HIS A 7 6.73 -14.29 48.73
C HIS A 7 6.92 -15.08 47.42
N ASN A 8 7.11 -16.40 47.49
CA ASN A 8 7.21 -17.27 46.33
C ASN A 8 5.96 -17.26 45.44
N TYR A 9 4.75 -17.15 45.98
CA TYR A 9 3.52 -17.07 45.17
C TYR A 9 3.41 -15.73 44.43
N ILE A 10 3.87 -14.64 45.05
CA ILE A 10 3.97 -13.33 44.40
C ILE A 10 4.97 -13.42 43.24
N LEU A 11 6.12 -14.07 43.46
CA LEU A 11 7.13 -14.28 42.43
C LEU A 11 6.59 -15.11 41.25
N THR A 12 5.90 -16.22 41.52
CA THR A 12 5.28 -17.06 40.48
C THR A 12 4.20 -16.29 39.71
N CYS A 13 3.39 -15.47 40.40
CA CYS A 13 2.40 -14.61 39.75
C CYS A 13 3.08 -13.58 38.83
N CYS A 14 4.13 -12.91 39.30
CA CYS A 14 4.90 -11.96 38.49
C CYS A 14 5.48 -12.62 37.24
N VAL A 15 6.07 -13.82 37.36
CA VAL A 15 6.60 -14.58 36.22
C VAL A 15 5.50 -14.93 35.22
N GLY A 16 4.32 -15.36 35.70
CA GLY A 16 3.17 -15.65 34.84
C GLY A 16 2.65 -14.42 34.09
N VAL A 17 2.56 -13.27 34.77
CA VAL A 17 2.17 -12.00 34.17
C VAL A 17 3.20 -11.54 33.13
N LEU A 18 4.49 -11.62 33.45
CA LEU A 18 5.58 -11.31 32.52
C LEU A 18 5.54 -12.19 31.27
N ALA A 19 5.37 -13.50 31.44
CA ALA A 19 5.27 -14.45 30.33
C ALA A 19 4.09 -14.12 29.41
N LEU A 20 2.93 -13.78 29.98
CA LEU A 20 1.75 -13.38 29.22
C LEU A 20 2.00 -12.09 28.42
N ILE A 21 2.61 -11.08 29.05
CA ILE A 21 2.94 -9.81 28.38
C ILE A 21 3.90 -10.06 27.21
N CYS A 22 4.94 -10.88 27.40
CA CYS A 22 5.88 -11.23 26.33
C CYS A 22 5.18 -11.89 25.13
N VAL A 23 4.26 -12.83 25.38
CA VAL A 23 3.51 -13.50 24.31
C VAL A 23 2.66 -12.49 23.52
N LEU A 24 1.93 -11.60 24.21
CA LEU A 24 1.09 -10.60 23.54
C LEU A 24 1.91 -9.59 22.73
N SER A 25 3.04 -9.12 23.28
CA SER A 25 3.95 -8.18 22.61
C SER A 25 4.57 -8.74 21.33
N ILE A 26 4.78 -10.04 21.24
CA ILE A 26 5.33 -10.69 20.05
C ILE A 26 4.23 -10.98 19.02
N TYR A 27 3.08 -11.46 19.46
CA TYR A 27 2.03 -11.91 18.54
C TYR A 27 1.36 -10.77 17.76
N SER A 28 1.04 -9.65 18.44
CA SER A 28 0.36 -8.50 17.82
C SER A 28 1.10 -7.90 16.62
N PRO A 29 2.40 -7.53 16.71
CA PRO A 29 3.13 -6.97 15.57
C PRO A 29 3.33 -7.98 14.43
N ILE A 30 3.53 -9.27 14.74
CA ILE A 30 3.69 -10.32 13.71
C ILE A 30 2.40 -10.50 12.91
N ALA A 31 1.26 -10.57 13.59
CA ALA A 31 -0.04 -10.70 12.92
C ALA A 31 -0.32 -9.50 12.00
N PHE A 32 -0.03 -8.28 12.48
CA PHE A 32 -0.15 -7.08 11.66
C PHE A 32 0.78 -7.11 10.43
N SER A 33 2.05 -7.42 10.63
CA SER A 33 3.05 -7.48 9.55
C SER A 33 2.68 -8.50 8.46
N ASN A 34 2.19 -9.68 8.87
CA ASN A 34 1.70 -10.70 7.93
C ASN A 34 0.52 -10.18 7.10
N GLN A 35 -0.48 -9.58 7.75
CA GLN A 35 -1.65 -9.03 7.06
C GLN A 35 -1.29 -7.86 6.15
N GLN A 36 -0.39 -6.97 6.59
CA GLN A 36 0.13 -5.89 5.76
C GLN A 36 0.79 -6.46 4.49
N THR A 37 1.68 -7.44 4.64
CA THR A 37 2.42 -8.05 3.52
C THR A 37 1.48 -8.71 2.51
N GLU A 38 0.47 -9.44 2.99
CA GLU A 38 -0.54 -10.07 2.13
C GLU A 38 -1.32 -9.02 1.32
N ARG A 39 -1.77 -7.97 2.00
CA ARG A 39 -2.56 -6.92 1.36
C ARG A 39 -1.74 -6.11 0.37
N GLU A 40 -0.51 -5.74 0.74
CA GLU A 40 0.42 -5.05 -0.15
C GLU A 40 0.74 -5.89 -1.38
N THR A 41 1.00 -7.19 -1.22
CA THR A 41 1.26 -8.10 -2.36
C THR A 41 0.13 -8.05 -3.38
N SER A 42 -1.12 -8.11 -2.91
CA SER A 42 -2.31 -8.06 -3.78
C SER A 42 -2.45 -6.71 -4.49
N VAL A 43 -2.23 -5.61 -3.77
CA VAL A 43 -2.30 -4.25 -4.32
C VAL A 43 -1.18 -4.02 -5.34
N LYS A 44 0.07 -4.42 -5.03
CA LYS A 44 1.22 -4.37 -5.94
C LYS A 44 0.94 -5.14 -7.22
N HIS A 45 0.36 -6.34 -7.13
CA HIS A 45 -0.03 -7.12 -8.29
C HIS A 45 -1.01 -6.35 -9.19
N TYR A 46 -2.03 -5.71 -8.62
CA TYR A 46 -3.02 -4.93 -9.39
C TYR A 46 -2.37 -3.69 -10.04
N LEU A 47 -1.54 -2.96 -9.29
CA LEU A 47 -0.77 -1.83 -9.83
C LEU A 47 0.10 -2.27 -11.01
N VAL A 48 0.79 -3.42 -10.93
CA VAL A 48 1.58 -3.96 -12.05
C VAL A 48 0.71 -4.26 -13.26
N GLN A 49 -0.51 -4.80 -13.09
CA GLN A 49 -1.43 -5.01 -14.21
C GLN A 49 -1.87 -3.69 -14.85
N ILE A 50 -2.15 -2.66 -14.03
CA ILE A 50 -2.47 -1.31 -14.52
C ILE A 50 -1.29 -0.72 -15.29
N ARG A 51 -0.06 -0.85 -14.78
CA ARG A 51 1.18 -0.44 -15.48
C ARG A 51 1.26 -1.05 -16.88
N LEU A 52 1.08 -2.38 -16.97
CA LEU A 52 1.14 -3.10 -18.25
C LEU A 52 0.03 -2.66 -19.21
N ALA A 53 -1.17 -2.35 -18.70
CA ALA A 53 -2.27 -1.85 -19.51
C ALA A 53 -1.99 -0.44 -20.06
N GLU A 54 -1.47 0.46 -19.21
CA GLU A 54 -1.07 1.81 -19.60
C GLU A 54 0.07 1.79 -20.62
N GLU A 55 1.07 0.92 -20.46
CA GLU A 55 2.15 0.77 -21.42
C GLU A 55 1.65 0.29 -22.79
N LYS A 56 0.70 -0.66 -22.82
CA LYS A 56 0.03 -1.09 -24.07
C LYS A 56 -0.75 0.05 -24.70
N TYR A 57 -1.48 0.83 -23.90
CA TYR A 57 -2.22 1.98 -24.37
C TYR A 57 -1.28 3.03 -24.99
N ARG A 58 -0.22 3.43 -24.27
CA ARG A 58 0.81 4.38 -24.74
C ARG A 58 1.48 3.90 -26.03
N ALA A 59 1.77 2.61 -26.15
CA ALA A 59 2.39 2.06 -27.36
C ALA A 59 1.52 2.23 -28.62
N LYS A 60 0.20 2.40 -28.47
CA LYS A 60 -0.75 2.58 -29.58
C LYS A 60 -1.14 4.03 -29.81
N THR A 61 -1.31 4.81 -28.74
CA THR A 61 -1.86 6.18 -28.81
C THR A 61 -0.79 7.26 -28.67
N GLY A 62 0.41 6.92 -28.20
CA GLY A 62 1.50 7.84 -27.94
C GLY A 62 1.44 8.53 -26.57
N SER A 63 0.39 8.33 -25.77
CA SER A 63 0.25 8.90 -24.41
C SER A 63 -0.46 7.92 -23.47
N TYR A 64 -0.42 8.18 -22.16
CA TYR A 64 -1.19 7.46 -21.16
C TYR A 64 -2.64 7.94 -21.08
N THR A 65 -3.49 7.25 -20.34
CA THR A 65 -4.86 7.69 -20.06
C THR A 65 -5.12 7.80 -18.56
N ALA A 66 -5.96 8.75 -18.16
CA ALA A 66 -6.45 8.85 -16.78
C ALA A 66 -7.77 8.09 -16.57
N SER A 67 -8.21 7.31 -17.56
CA SER A 67 -9.51 6.63 -17.56
C SER A 67 -9.36 5.12 -17.60
N PHE A 68 -9.77 4.46 -16.51
CA PHE A 68 -9.88 3.00 -16.49
C PHE A 68 -10.86 2.49 -17.55
N ASP A 69 -11.94 3.23 -17.83
CA ASP A 69 -12.93 2.84 -18.84
C ASP A 69 -12.29 2.73 -20.23
N SER A 70 -11.34 3.63 -20.56
CA SER A 70 -10.56 3.53 -21.80
C SER A 70 -9.74 2.24 -21.82
N LEU A 71 -8.99 1.96 -20.76
CA LEU A 71 -8.18 0.73 -20.68
C LEU A 71 -9.02 -0.54 -20.81
N ILE A 72 -10.22 -0.54 -20.24
CA ILE A 72 -11.18 -1.65 -20.28
C ILE A 72 -11.81 -1.76 -21.68
N GLN A 73 -12.24 -0.66 -22.27
CA GLN A 73 -12.85 -0.63 -23.60
C GLN A 73 -11.91 -1.16 -24.69
N TYR A 74 -10.61 -0.85 -24.58
CA TYR A 74 -9.58 -1.38 -25.48
C TYR A 74 -9.13 -2.82 -25.11
N GLY A 75 -9.65 -3.40 -24.04
CA GLY A 75 -9.33 -4.76 -23.59
C GLY A 75 -7.92 -4.91 -23.00
N TYR A 76 -7.30 -3.82 -22.54
CA TYR A 76 -5.97 -3.84 -21.93
C TYR A 76 -6.01 -4.14 -20.42
N LEU A 77 -7.13 -3.80 -19.76
CA LEU A 77 -7.34 -4.03 -18.34
C LEU A 77 -8.70 -4.72 -18.11
N ALA A 78 -8.74 -5.70 -17.20
CA ALA A 78 -10.00 -6.27 -16.75
C ALA A 78 -10.76 -5.31 -15.81
N ASP A 79 -12.09 -5.25 -15.91
CA ASP A 79 -12.93 -4.34 -15.12
C ASP A 79 -12.71 -4.43 -13.61
N SER A 80 -12.43 -5.63 -13.09
CA SER A 80 -12.20 -5.84 -11.66
C SER A 80 -10.88 -5.24 -11.14
N LEU A 81 -9.89 -5.03 -12.01
CA LEU A 81 -8.55 -4.59 -11.62
C LEU A 81 -8.46 -3.08 -11.31
N GLN A 82 -9.49 -2.31 -11.66
CA GLN A 82 -9.55 -0.88 -11.31
C GLN A 82 -9.83 -0.64 -9.82
N PHE A 83 -10.25 -1.67 -9.08
CA PHE A 83 -10.63 -1.56 -7.67
C PHE A 83 -9.49 -2.02 -6.75
N ILE A 84 -9.27 -1.26 -5.68
CA ILE A 84 -8.30 -1.56 -4.65
C ILE A 84 -8.76 -2.81 -3.87
N PRO A 85 -7.95 -3.88 -3.79
CA PRO A 85 -8.25 -5.04 -2.97
C PRO A 85 -8.58 -4.69 -1.51
N PHE A 86 -9.42 -5.49 -0.86
CA PHE A 86 -9.85 -5.30 0.54
C PHE A 86 -10.66 -4.02 0.82
N THR A 87 -11.15 -3.36 -0.23
CA THR A 87 -12.02 -2.18 -0.13
C THR A 87 -13.44 -2.47 -0.59
N ASN A 88 -14.38 -1.59 -0.25
CA ASN A 88 -15.74 -1.64 -0.80
C ASN A 88 -15.79 -0.97 -2.18
N ARG A 89 -15.18 -1.61 -3.19
CA ARG A 89 -15.11 -1.13 -4.58
C ARG A 89 -14.52 0.28 -4.72
N GLN A 90 -13.57 0.65 -3.87
CA GLN A 90 -12.83 1.90 -4.05
C GLN A 90 -11.89 1.73 -5.24
N LYS A 91 -11.85 2.71 -6.16
CA LYS A 91 -10.94 2.67 -7.30
C LYS A 91 -9.55 3.18 -6.92
N PHE A 92 -8.54 2.71 -7.64
CA PHE A 92 -7.22 3.35 -7.62
C PHE A 92 -7.33 4.81 -8.11
N GLU A 93 -6.45 5.67 -7.63
CA GLU A 93 -6.32 7.04 -8.14
C GLU A 93 -5.31 7.01 -9.31
N LEU A 94 -5.80 7.21 -10.55
CA LEU A 94 -5.00 7.22 -11.78
C LEU A 94 -4.98 8.63 -12.38
N GLU A 95 -3.77 9.14 -12.61
CA GLU A 95 -3.54 10.49 -13.12
C GLU A 95 -2.47 10.45 -14.23
N THR A 96 -2.52 11.44 -15.13
CA THR A 96 -1.55 11.58 -16.22
C THR A 96 -1.10 13.03 -16.36
N SER A 97 0.15 13.23 -16.75
CA SER A 97 0.70 14.56 -17.06
C SER A 97 1.58 14.51 -18.32
N MET A 98 1.88 15.68 -18.87
CA MET A 98 2.80 15.83 -20.00
C MET A 98 3.94 16.75 -19.57
N GLN A 99 5.16 16.24 -19.56
CA GLN A 99 6.34 17.03 -19.23
C GLN A 99 7.11 17.41 -20.50
N LEU A 100 7.57 18.65 -20.59
CA LEU A 100 8.46 19.08 -21.66
C LEU A 100 9.91 18.81 -21.25
N SER A 101 10.65 18.06 -22.06
CA SER A 101 12.09 17.88 -21.87
C SER A 101 12.84 19.18 -22.24
N PRO A 102 14.09 19.36 -21.77
CA PRO A 102 14.95 20.45 -22.21
C PRO A 102 15.16 20.49 -23.74
N SER A 103 15.03 19.35 -24.41
CA SER A 103 15.11 19.23 -25.88
C SER A 103 13.80 19.53 -26.62
N GLY A 104 12.74 19.96 -25.92
CA GLY A 104 11.43 20.25 -26.49
C GLY A 104 10.57 19.02 -26.79
N LYS A 105 11.02 17.81 -26.38
CA LYS A 105 10.24 16.58 -26.53
C LYS A 105 9.18 16.51 -25.43
N GLN A 106 7.94 16.23 -25.81
CA GLN A 106 6.88 15.94 -24.86
C GLN A 106 7.02 14.52 -24.33
N ILE A 107 7.07 14.37 -23.02
CA ILE A 107 7.18 13.09 -22.31
C ILE A 107 5.86 12.86 -21.57
N PRO A 108 5.03 11.89 -22.00
CA PRO A 108 3.85 11.50 -21.25
C PRO A 108 4.26 10.80 -19.96
N LEU A 109 3.59 11.14 -18.87
CA LEU A 109 3.79 10.58 -17.54
C LEU A 109 2.44 10.11 -16.97
N MET A 110 2.49 9.14 -16.07
CA MET A 110 1.34 8.62 -15.37
C MET A 110 1.70 8.34 -13.91
N GLU A 111 0.70 8.40 -13.03
CA GLU A 111 0.79 7.91 -11.66
C GLU A 111 -0.49 7.15 -11.33
N CYS A 112 -0.36 5.97 -10.71
CA CYS A 112 -1.49 5.21 -10.19
C CYS A 112 -1.19 4.83 -8.74
N ARG A 113 -2.10 5.14 -7.81
CA ARG A 113 -1.83 5.05 -6.37
C ARG A 113 -3.01 4.54 -5.54
N ALA A 114 -2.68 3.97 -4.39
CA ALA A 114 -3.59 3.55 -3.33
C ALA A 114 -2.98 3.87 -1.95
N LYS A 115 -3.76 4.42 -1.02
CA LYS A 115 -3.28 4.82 0.31
C LYS A 115 -3.31 3.64 1.27
N TYR A 116 -2.41 3.62 2.25
CA TYR A 116 -2.47 2.64 3.35
C TYR A 116 -3.82 2.66 4.08
N THR A 117 -4.44 3.84 4.23
CA THR A 117 -5.76 4.00 4.84
C THR A 117 -6.86 3.23 4.11
N ASP A 118 -6.71 3.00 2.80
CA ASP A 118 -7.71 2.34 1.97
C ASP A 118 -7.60 0.82 2.15
N PHE A 119 -6.45 0.24 1.78
CA PHE A 119 -6.31 -1.21 1.73
C PHE A 119 -5.87 -1.85 3.05
N LEU A 120 -5.37 -1.10 4.03
CA LEU A 120 -5.11 -1.61 5.40
C LEU A 120 -6.28 -1.37 6.37
N GLN A 121 -7.45 -0.97 5.86
CA GLN A 121 -8.62 -0.77 6.70
C GLN A 121 -8.99 -2.02 7.52
N GLY A 122 -9.39 -1.80 8.78
CA GLY A 122 -9.73 -2.88 9.70
C GLY A 122 -8.52 -3.57 10.36
N LEU A 123 -7.29 -3.22 9.99
CA LEU A 123 -6.10 -3.61 10.75
C LEU A 123 -5.92 -2.71 11.99
N ASN A 124 -4.91 -3.00 12.80
CA ASN A 124 -4.59 -2.20 13.98
C ASN A 124 -4.24 -0.76 13.57
N LYS A 125 -5.07 0.20 14.01
CA LYS A 125 -4.97 1.61 13.63
C LYS A 125 -3.65 2.26 14.05
N SER A 126 -3.09 1.89 15.20
CA SER A 126 -1.83 2.46 15.67
C SER A 126 -0.67 2.08 14.76
N PHE A 127 -0.60 0.80 14.35
CA PHE A 127 0.42 0.36 13.40
C PHE A 127 0.22 0.96 12.00
N VAL A 128 -1.02 1.09 11.52
CA VAL A 128 -1.29 1.77 10.24
C VAL A 128 -0.86 3.24 10.30
N GLN A 129 -1.15 3.92 11.40
CA GLN A 129 -0.76 5.32 11.60
C GLN A 129 0.76 5.48 11.64
N GLU A 130 1.47 4.58 12.32
CA GLU A 130 2.94 4.56 12.36
C GLU A 130 3.55 4.40 10.95
N LEU A 131 3.00 3.50 10.11
CA LEU A 131 3.43 3.36 8.72
C LEU A 131 3.25 4.67 7.93
N ILE A 132 2.10 5.31 8.08
CA ILE A 132 1.78 6.57 7.40
C ILE A 132 2.75 7.67 7.85
N GLU A 133 2.98 7.81 9.15
CA GLU A 133 3.90 8.80 9.71
C GLU A 133 5.35 8.57 9.26
N ASN A 134 5.80 7.32 9.18
CA ASN A 134 7.13 6.96 8.70
C ASN A 134 7.34 7.34 7.22
N GLU A 135 6.32 7.15 6.36
CA GLU A 135 6.39 7.58 4.96
C GLU A 135 6.36 9.11 4.83
N LEU A 136 5.42 9.77 5.52
CA LEU A 136 5.26 11.22 5.46
C LEU A 136 6.48 11.98 6.00
N SER A 137 7.06 11.51 7.11
CA SER A 137 8.28 12.11 7.69
C SER A 137 9.50 11.99 6.78
N ALA A 138 9.52 10.96 5.93
CA ALA A 138 10.53 10.79 4.89
C ALA A 138 10.18 11.47 3.56
N GLY A 139 9.08 12.23 3.49
CA GLY A 139 8.63 12.90 2.26
C GLY A 139 8.15 11.94 1.16
N ARG A 140 7.80 10.70 1.52
CA ARG A 140 7.33 9.67 0.60
C ARG A 140 5.80 9.55 0.65
N TYR A 141 5.25 8.88 -0.36
CA TYR A 141 3.81 8.66 -0.46
C TYR A 141 3.36 7.58 0.56
N PRO A 142 2.36 7.85 1.43
CA PRO A 142 1.90 6.93 2.46
C PRO A 142 0.98 5.82 1.90
N GLY A 143 1.55 4.97 1.06
CA GLY A 143 0.85 3.89 0.40
C GLY A 143 1.68 3.29 -0.73
N LEU A 144 1.01 2.69 -1.70
CA LEU A 144 1.64 2.09 -2.87
C LEU A 144 1.30 2.90 -4.12
N LYS A 145 2.31 3.24 -4.91
CA LYS A 145 2.14 3.92 -6.19
C LYS A 145 3.08 3.38 -7.25
N ILE A 146 2.65 3.45 -8.51
CA ILE A 146 3.49 3.31 -9.69
C ILE A 146 3.54 4.63 -10.45
N GLY A 147 4.67 4.91 -11.08
CA GLY A 147 4.84 6.13 -11.84
C GLY A 147 4.97 7.38 -10.98
N ASP A 148 5.14 8.49 -11.67
CA ASP A 148 5.36 9.80 -11.09
C ASP A 148 4.97 10.88 -12.11
N LEU A 149 4.19 11.86 -11.67
CA LEU A 149 3.68 12.92 -12.55
C LEU A 149 4.69 14.04 -12.82
N GLN A 150 5.82 14.05 -12.11
CA GLN A 150 6.80 15.13 -12.16
C GLN A 150 8.12 14.68 -12.79
N THR A 151 8.49 13.42 -12.58
CA THR A 151 9.79 12.89 -13.00
C THR A 151 9.63 11.58 -13.77
N PRO A 152 10.23 11.43 -14.96
CA PRO A 152 10.18 10.16 -15.69
C PRO A 152 10.93 9.07 -14.91
N ASN A 153 10.21 8.09 -14.39
CA ASN A 153 10.77 6.98 -13.61
C ASN A 153 10.50 5.60 -14.22
N ASN A 154 10.21 5.54 -15.53
CA ASN A 154 9.79 4.32 -16.24
C ASN A 154 8.58 3.62 -15.61
N ASN A 155 7.65 4.38 -15.02
CA ASN A 155 6.49 3.86 -14.30
C ASN A 155 6.86 2.89 -13.15
N ALA A 156 8.03 3.08 -12.53
CA ALA A 156 8.48 2.24 -11.42
C ALA A 156 7.53 2.34 -10.23
N GLY A 157 7.42 1.24 -9.48
CA GLY A 157 6.73 1.21 -8.19
C GLY A 157 7.58 1.81 -7.09
N ASN A 158 6.97 2.41 -6.06
CA ASN A 158 7.70 2.93 -4.90
C ASN A 158 8.27 1.84 -3.96
N TRP A 159 8.21 0.58 -4.37
CA TRP A 159 8.76 -0.60 -3.69
C TRP A 159 9.89 -1.28 -4.49
N GLU A 160 10.23 -0.75 -5.67
CA GLU A 160 11.26 -1.26 -6.57
C GLU A 160 12.64 -0.62 -6.30
#